data_AF-A0A5R2MTH8-F1
#
_entry.id   AF-A0A5R2MTH8-F1
#
_cell.length_a   1.000
_cell.length_b   1.000
_cell.length_c   1.000
_cell.angle_alpha   90.00
_cell.angle_beta   90.00
_cell.angle_gamma   90.00
#
_symmetry.space_group_name_H-M   'P 1'
#
loop_
_entity.id
_entity.type
_entity.pdbx_description
1 polymer ?
#
loop_
_entity_poly.entity_id
_entity_poly.type
_entity_poly.pdbx_seq_one_letter_code
_entity_poly.pdbx_strand_id
1 'polypeptide(L)'
;PQAYRELTTSTSTPIHTGEQIYLRHNFKELIETQAVRVIGPDPADIGGIAELKWVAEHAYMHSILMAPHGTANGLLGLGALINVCATLPANYVAFEYP
;
A
#
# COMPACT_ATOMS: atom_id res chain seq x y z
N PRO A 1 -13.68 0.77 5.01
CA PRO A 1 -13.55 0.83 3.52
C PRO A 1 -14.63 1.69 2.83
N GLN A 2 -15.90 1.57 3.25
CA GLN A 2 -17.02 2.28 2.61
C GLN A 2 -16.88 3.82 2.57
N ALA A 3 -16.51 4.46 3.70
CA ALA A 3 -16.29 5.91 3.73
C ALA A 3 -15.18 6.37 2.75
N TYR A 4 -14.10 5.60 2.61
CA TYR A 4 -13.07 5.86 1.61
C TYR A 4 -13.62 5.76 0.18
N ARG A 5 -14.48 4.77 -0.09
CA ARG A 5 -15.10 4.61 -1.41
C ARG A 5 -15.99 5.81 -1.75
N GLU A 6 -16.84 6.24 -0.82
CA GLU A 6 -17.70 7.42 -1.00
C GLU A 6 -16.85 8.67 -1.29
N LEU A 7 -15.79 8.90 -0.50
CA LEU A 7 -14.85 9.98 -0.73
C LEU A 7 -14.18 9.87 -2.11
N THR A 8 -13.61 8.71 -2.44
CA THR A 8 -12.94 8.46 -3.73
C THR A 8 -13.86 8.68 -4.93
N THR A 9 -15.17 8.43 -4.81
CA THR A 9 -16.13 8.68 -5.89
C THR A 9 -16.63 10.13 -5.98
N SER A 10 -16.41 10.93 -4.94
CA SER A 10 -16.88 12.32 -4.86
C SER A 10 -15.81 13.37 -5.24
N THR A 11 -14.59 12.93 -5.54
CA THR A 11 -13.48 13.81 -5.94
C THR A 11 -12.67 13.21 -7.09
N SER A 12 -11.95 14.05 -7.82
CA SER A 12 -10.94 13.64 -8.80
C SER A 12 -9.56 13.44 -8.17
N THR A 13 -9.34 13.92 -6.94
CA THR A 13 -8.08 13.75 -6.21
C THR A 13 -7.88 12.26 -5.84
N PRO A 14 -6.75 11.64 -6.21
CA PRO A 14 -6.46 10.27 -5.79
C PRO A 14 -6.39 10.13 -4.27
N ILE A 15 -7.18 9.22 -3.71
CA ILE A 15 -7.16 8.92 -2.28
C ILE A 15 -6.10 7.86 -1.98
N HIS A 16 -5.32 8.09 -0.93
CA HIS A 16 -4.25 7.23 -0.42
C HIS A 16 -4.51 6.86 1.05
N THR A 17 -4.26 5.59 1.40
CA THR A 17 -4.30 5.08 2.78
C THR A 17 -3.54 3.75 2.87
N GLY A 18 -3.43 3.17 4.06
CA GLY A 18 -2.95 1.79 4.23
C GLY A 18 -1.75 1.63 5.15
N GLU A 19 -1.17 2.72 5.66
CA GLU A 19 -0.01 2.69 6.58
C GLU A 19 -0.24 1.76 7.77
N GLN A 20 -1.38 1.92 8.46
CA GLN A 20 -1.73 1.20 9.68
C GLN A 20 -2.75 0.07 9.41
N ILE A 21 -2.64 -0.60 8.26
CA ILE A 21 -3.45 -1.79 7.94
C ILE A 21 -2.55 -3.03 7.98
N TYR A 22 -2.95 -3.99 8.80
CA TYR A 22 -2.21 -5.23 9.06
C TYR A 22 -2.78 -6.37 8.21
N LEU A 23 -1.92 -7.21 7.61
CA LEU A 23 -2.25 -8.41 6.84
C LEU A 23 -3.10 -8.18 5.57
N ARG A 24 -2.83 -8.93 4.49
CA ARG A 24 -3.58 -8.79 3.21
C ARG A 24 -5.09 -8.92 3.31
N HIS A 25 -5.60 -9.66 4.29
CA HIS A 25 -7.04 -9.83 4.49
C HIS A 25 -7.75 -8.49 4.70
N ASN A 26 -7.11 -7.56 5.40
CA ASN A 26 -7.67 -6.23 5.66
C ASN A 26 -7.49 -5.26 4.47
N PHE A 27 -6.62 -5.59 3.52
CA PHE A 27 -6.52 -4.88 2.24
C PHE A 27 -7.52 -5.37 1.19
N LYS A 28 -8.05 -6.59 1.35
CA LYS A 28 -8.90 -7.24 0.34
C LYS A 28 -10.09 -6.36 -0.04
N GLU A 29 -10.91 -5.96 0.93
CA GLU A 29 -12.09 -5.12 0.66
C GLU A 29 -11.70 -3.74 0.12
N LEU A 30 -10.62 -3.15 0.63
CA LEU A 30 -10.11 -1.85 0.19
C LEU A 30 -9.74 -1.86 -1.30
N ILE A 31 -9.12 -2.96 -1.76
CA ILE A 31 -8.68 -3.17 -3.14
C ILE A 31 -9.84 -3.58 -4.05
N GLU A 32 -10.58 -4.62 -3.69
CA GLU A 32 -11.63 -5.22 -4.54
C GLU A 32 -12.79 -4.25 -4.80
N THR A 33 -13.08 -3.36 -3.84
CA THR A 33 -14.11 -2.32 -4.02
C THR A 33 -13.58 -1.03 -4.64
N GLN A 34 -12.29 -0.99 -4.97
CA GLN A 34 -11.54 0.19 -5.43
C GLN A 34 -11.84 1.41 -4.55
N ALA A 35 -11.85 1.21 -3.23
CA ALA A 35 -12.16 2.24 -2.25
C ALA A 35 -11.13 3.36 -2.22
N VAL A 36 -9.93 3.13 -2.74
CA VAL A 36 -8.85 4.11 -2.89
C VAL A 36 -8.18 3.97 -4.27
N ARG A 37 -7.24 4.88 -4.57
CA ARG A 37 -6.47 4.86 -5.83
C ARG A 37 -5.00 4.50 -5.60
N VAL A 38 -4.50 4.73 -4.38
CA VAL A 38 -3.14 4.39 -3.97
C VAL A 38 -3.22 3.71 -2.61
N ILE A 39 -2.43 2.67 -2.38
CA ILE A 39 -2.21 2.10 -1.04
C ILE A 39 -0.75 2.27 -0.61
N GLY A 40 -0.55 2.49 0.69
CA GLY A 40 0.78 2.70 1.27
C GLY A 40 1.04 1.88 2.52
N PRO A 41 1.08 0.54 2.42
CA PRO A 41 1.42 -0.29 3.57
C PRO A 41 2.83 -0.01 4.09
N ASP A 42 3.00 -0.09 5.40
CA ASP A 42 4.31 -0.13 6.05
C ASP A 42 4.82 -1.59 6.11
N PRO A 43 6.06 -1.90 5.68
CA PRO A 43 6.64 -3.23 5.85
C PRO A 43 6.71 -3.71 7.31
N ALA A 44 6.78 -2.82 8.29
CA ALA A 44 6.80 -3.15 9.73
C ALA A 44 5.41 -3.45 10.31
N ASP A 45 4.33 -2.91 9.71
CA ASP A 45 2.96 -3.14 10.19
C ASP A 45 2.23 -4.23 9.40
N ILE A 46 2.38 -4.27 8.07
CA ILE A 46 1.58 -5.14 7.19
C ILE A 46 1.77 -6.65 7.47
N GLY A 47 2.85 -7.05 8.12
CA GLY A 47 3.25 -8.44 8.35
C GLY A 47 4.52 -8.86 7.61
N GLY A 48 5.35 -7.89 7.23
CA GLY A 48 6.65 -8.12 6.58
C GLY A 48 6.64 -8.06 5.06
N ILE A 49 7.82 -8.24 4.47
CA ILE A 49 8.07 -8.01 3.03
C ILE A 49 7.24 -8.92 2.10
N ALA A 50 6.94 -10.15 2.52
CA ALA A 50 6.13 -11.07 1.72
C ALA A 50 4.67 -10.59 1.64
N GLU A 51 4.09 -10.19 2.78
CA GLU A 51 2.75 -9.60 2.82
C GLU A 51 2.66 -8.31 2.00
N LEU A 52 3.64 -7.43 2.13
CA LEU A 52 3.71 -6.22 1.30
C LEU A 52 3.69 -6.55 -0.19
N LYS A 53 4.53 -7.50 -0.62
CA LYS A 53 4.63 -7.92 -2.02
C LYS A 53 3.32 -8.53 -2.53
N TRP A 54 2.66 -9.39 -1.75
CA TRP A 54 1.39 -9.99 -2.12
C TRP A 54 0.26 -8.95 -2.23
N VAL A 55 0.20 -8.00 -1.31
CA VAL A 55 -0.77 -6.89 -1.38
C VAL A 55 -0.50 -6.01 -2.59
N ALA A 56 0.78 -5.73 -2.90
CA ALA A 56 1.15 -4.94 -4.07
C ALA A 56 0.75 -5.58 -5.40
N GLU A 57 0.93 -6.90 -5.52
CA GLU A 57 0.47 -7.66 -6.70
C GLU A 57 -1.05 -7.70 -6.80
N HIS A 58 -1.75 -7.85 -5.68
CA HIS A 58 -3.21 -7.80 -5.66
C HIS A 58 -3.74 -6.42 -6.08
N ALA A 59 -3.12 -5.34 -5.59
CA ALA A 59 -3.43 -3.97 -5.99
C ALA A 59 -3.15 -3.72 -7.48
N TYR A 60 -2.06 -4.28 -8.01
CA TYR A 60 -1.69 -4.16 -9.43
C TYR A 60 -2.79 -4.72 -10.34
N MET A 61 -3.36 -5.88 -10.00
CA MET A 61 -4.48 -6.48 -10.75
C MET A 61 -5.75 -5.60 -10.77
N HIS A 62 -5.86 -4.65 -9.85
CA HIS A 62 -7.01 -3.72 -9.73
C HIS A 62 -6.66 -2.30 -10.18
N SER A 63 -5.52 -2.10 -10.83
CA SER A 63 -5.02 -0.78 -11.25
C SER A 63 -4.87 0.22 -10.08
N ILE A 64 -4.55 -0.28 -8.88
CA ILE A 64 -4.28 0.53 -7.69
C ILE A 64 -2.77 0.71 -7.54
N LEU A 65 -2.36 1.95 -7.32
CA LEU A 65 -0.96 2.35 -7.16
C LEU A 65 -0.41 1.99 -5.79
N MET A 66 0.90 1.82 -5.70
CA MET A 66 1.64 1.52 -4.47
C MET A 66 2.57 2.67 -4.12
N ALA A 67 2.37 3.24 -2.93
CA ALA A 67 3.27 4.23 -2.33
C ALA A 67 3.51 3.89 -0.85
N PRO A 68 4.39 2.91 -0.54
CA PRO A 68 4.60 2.40 0.81
C PRO A 68 5.08 3.47 1.80
N HIS A 69 4.62 3.35 3.05
CA HIS A 69 5.15 4.09 4.19
C HIS A 69 6.58 3.61 4.52
N GLY A 70 7.42 4.51 5.06
CA GLY A 70 8.82 4.20 5.33
C GLY A 70 9.47 4.94 6.49
N THR A 71 8.72 5.62 7.35
CA THR A 71 9.27 6.31 8.53
C THR A 71 9.22 5.42 9.76
N ALA A 72 9.93 5.80 10.84
CA ALA A 72 9.94 5.10 12.13
C ALA A 72 10.34 3.61 12.12
N ASN A 73 10.80 3.09 10.98
CA ASN A 73 11.15 1.70 10.73
C ASN A 73 12.60 1.31 11.11
N GLY A 74 13.43 2.31 11.45
CA GLY A 74 14.85 2.14 11.69
C GLY A 74 15.63 1.65 10.46
N LEU A 75 16.92 1.40 10.64
CA LEU A 75 17.82 1.03 9.54
C LEU A 75 17.42 -0.29 8.86
N LEU A 76 17.00 -1.28 9.64
CA LEU A 76 16.62 -2.60 9.12
C LEU A 76 15.29 -2.54 8.35
N GLY A 77 14.30 -1.81 8.85
CA GLY A 77 13.02 -1.66 8.16
C GLY A 77 13.15 -0.84 6.88
N LEU A 78 13.97 0.21 6.86
CA LEU A 78 14.31 0.92 5.62
C LEU A 78 15.02 0.01 4.61
N GLY A 79 15.98 -0.80 5.06
CA GLY A 79 16.65 -1.78 4.21
C GLY A 79 15.66 -2.80 3.61
N ALA A 80 14.73 -3.31 4.43
CA ALA A 80 13.68 -4.21 3.97
C ALA A 80 12.74 -3.52 2.96
N LEU A 81 12.36 -2.26 3.21
CA LEU A 81 11.51 -1.46 2.34
C LEU A 81 12.14 -1.26 0.96
N ILE A 82 13.42 -0.88 0.90
CA ILE A 82 14.16 -0.71 -0.35
C ILE A 82 14.17 -2.02 -1.15
N ASN A 83 14.50 -3.13 -0.48
CA ASN A 83 14.59 -4.44 -1.14
C ASN A 83 13.23 -4.89 -1.69
N VAL A 84 12.14 -4.75 -0.94
CA VAL A 84 10.82 -5.15 -1.44
C VAL A 84 10.33 -4.21 -2.55
N CYS A 85 10.55 -2.89 -2.43
CA CYS A 85 10.17 -1.89 -3.44
C CYS A 85 10.83 -2.16 -4.79
N ALA A 86 12.10 -2.59 -4.80
CA ALA A 86 12.82 -2.97 -6.01
C ALA A 86 12.21 -4.17 -6.76
N THR A 87 11.30 -4.92 -6.12
CA THR A 87 10.62 -6.09 -6.72
C THR A 87 9.17 -5.84 -7.08
N LEU A 88 8.61 -4.65 -6.78
CA LEU A 88 7.18 -4.40 -6.97
C LEU A 88 6.78 -4.27 -8.46
N PRO A 89 5.51 -4.54 -8.80
CA PRO A 89 5.02 -4.38 -10.17
C PRO A 89 5.01 -2.91 -10.63
N ALA A 90 4.56 -2.69 -11.87
CA ALA A 90 4.51 -1.37 -12.49
C ALA A 90 3.54 -0.36 -11.81
N ASN A 91 2.78 -0.78 -10.81
CA ASN A 91 1.98 0.12 -9.98
C ASN A 91 2.78 0.83 -8.87
N TYR A 92 4.07 0.52 -8.71
CA TYR A 92 4.94 1.22 -7.77
C TYR A 92 5.22 2.66 -8.19
N VAL A 93 4.99 3.61 -7.28
CA VAL A 93 5.17 5.06 -7.50
C VAL A 93 6.47 5.55 -6.87
N ALA A 94 6.57 5.41 -5.56
CA ALA A 94 7.71 5.81 -4.71
C ALA A 94 7.49 5.19 -3.33
N PHE A 95 8.47 5.23 -2.44
CA PHE A 95 8.26 4.97 -1.01
C PHE A 95 8.69 6.21 -0.21
N GLU A 96 8.09 6.40 0.96
CA GLU A 96 8.48 7.50 1.86
C GLU A 96 9.87 7.26 2.45
N TYR A 97 10.76 8.25 2.33
CA TYR A 97 12.13 8.18 2.86
C TYR A 97 12.26 9.11 4.10
N PRO A 98 12.73 8.59 5.25
CA PRO A 98 12.82 9.36 6.50
C PRO A 98 13.95 10.40 6.55
#